data_AF-A0A0N1BAL2-F1
#
_entry.id   AF-A0A0N1BAL2-F1
#
_cell.length_a   1.000
_cell.length_b   1.000
_cell.length_c   1.000
_cell.angle_alpha   90.00
_cell.angle_beta   90.00
_cell.angle_gamma   90.00
#
_symmetry.space_group_name_H-M   'P 1'
#
loop_
_entity.id
_entity.type
_entity.pdbx_description
1 polymer ?
#
loop_
_entity_poly.entity_id
_entity_poly.type
_entity_poly.pdbx_seq_one_letter_code
_entity_poly.pdbx_strand_id
1 'polypeptide(L)'
;MSGIARNQDQRRDAARRLLRHLVQPGAFGRLSPLGCGRIALYRNQGGTTLGAGYAQPEAAEPLLAEGLAAWAGEGDSRRLVAAEPDGAASRALAEAVVLVDGERQTVTLDERESPLLWLHRRPGKDGRPQLSNEEFAAGERFRSDLTLAGMMPRTTMNWDAALAPDGRGAGSSGPAAASDSALAARQRVRLACDRLGPDLSGLAIDVCGFLKGLDQVERERGWPARSAKVVLRLALKGLAAHYGLNPASSPRRGKISVWHGENARPHLLPERAG
;
A
#
# COMPACT_ATOMS: atom_id res chain seq x y z
N MET A 1 -23.19 28.75 -36.03
CA MET A 1 -22.43 28.59 -34.76
C MET A 1 -23.18 27.84 -33.64
N SER A 2 -24.45 27.42 -33.79
CA SER A 2 -25.23 26.80 -32.69
C SER A 2 -25.11 25.24 -32.60
N GLY A 3 -24.73 24.55 -33.68
CA GLY A 3 -24.69 23.08 -33.71
C GLY A 3 -23.46 22.43 -33.04
N ILE A 4 -22.30 23.08 -33.09
CA ILE A 4 -21.03 22.55 -32.56
C ILE A 4 -21.05 22.51 -31.03
N ALA A 5 -21.55 23.57 -30.39
CA ALA A 5 -21.68 23.65 -28.94
C ALA A 5 -22.64 22.59 -28.39
N ARG A 6 -23.80 22.40 -29.05
CA ARG A 6 -24.80 21.39 -28.67
C ARG A 6 -24.23 19.96 -28.73
N ASN A 7 -23.41 19.67 -29.75
CA ASN A 7 -22.76 18.37 -29.91
C ASN A 7 -21.64 18.14 -28.88
N GLN A 8 -20.95 19.20 -28.44
CA GLN A 8 -19.96 19.10 -27.35
C GLN A 8 -20.61 18.82 -25.99
N ASP A 9 -21.72 19.49 -25.67
CA ASP A 9 -22.44 19.25 -24.41
C ASP A 9 -23.05 17.84 -24.36
N GLN A 10 -23.64 17.39 -25.47
CA GLN A 10 -24.19 16.03 -25.55
C GLN A 10 -23.11 14.95 -25.38
N ARG A 11 -21.90 15.18 -25.91
CA ARG A 11 -20.75 14.29 -25.70
C ARG A 11 -20.25 14.30 -24.26
N ARG A 12 -20.18 15.46 -23.60
CA ARG A 12 -19.82 15.57 -22.18
C ARG A 12 -20.82 14.86 -21.28
N ASP A 13 -22.11 14.99 -21.55
CA ASP A 13 -23.15 14.31 -20.80
C ASP A 13 -23.11 12.78 -21.00
N ALA A 14 -22.84 12.32 -22.23
CA ALA A 14 -22.63 10.91 -22.52
C ALA A 14 -21.39 10.36 -21.79
N ALA A 15 -20.28 11.10 -21.78
CA ALA A 15 -19.06 10.74 -21.06
C ALA A 15 -19.30 10.65 -19.54
N ARG A 16 -20.01 11.62 -18.95
CA ARG A 16 -20.40 11.59 -17.53
C ARG A 16 -21.26 10.37 -17.19
N ARG A 17 -22.22 10.01 -18.05
CA ARG A 17 -23.06 8.82 -17.86
C ARG A 17 -22.23 7.53 -17.93
N LEU A 18 -21.33 7.44 -18.89
CA LEU A 18 -20.41 6.31 -19.04
C LEU A 18 -19.51 6.17 -17.82
N LEU A 19 -18.89 7.26 -17.35
CA LEU A 19 -18.06 7.26 -16.14
C LEU A 19 -18.84 6.82 -14.90
N ARG A 20 -20.06 7.35 -14.70
CA ARG A 20 -20.94 6.93 -13.59
C ARG A 20 -21.26 5.43 -13.60
N HIS A 21 -21.30 4.81 -14.78
CA HIS A 21 -21.44 3.37 -14.88
C HIS A 21 -20.14 2.65 -14.54
N LEU A 22 -19.01 3.06 -15.15
CA LEU A 22 -17.72 2.40 -14.99
C LEU A 22 -17.16 2.43 -13.56
N VAL A 23 -17.53 3.45 -12.76
CA VAL A 23 -17.13 3.57 -11.34
C VAL A 23 -17.92 2.60 -10.43
N GLN A 24 -18.99 1.98 -10.92
CA GLN A 24 -19.75 1.03 -10.10
C GLN A 24 -18.96 -0.28 -9.88
N PRO A 25 -19.04 -0.90 -8.69
CA PRO A 25 -18.38 -2.18 -8.43
C PRO A 25 -18.72 -3.25 -9.47
N GLY A 26 -17.68 -3.86 -10.05
CA GLY A 26 -17.82 -4.92 -11.04
C GLY A 26 -18.32 -4.45 -12.42
N ALA A 27 -18.44 -3.14 -12.66
CA ALA A 27 -18.85 -2.60 -13.96
C ALA A 27 -17.69 -2.54 -14.95
N PHE A 28 -17.99 -2.80 -16.22
CA PHE A 28 -17.02 -2.68 -17.31
C PHE A 28 -17.72 -2.52 -18.66
N GLY A 29 -17.03 -1.90 -19.61
CA GLY A 29 -17.42 -1.85 -21.02
C GLY A 29 -16.63 -2.83 -21.88
N ARG A 30 -17.17 -3.20 -23.03
CA ARG A 30 -16.45 -3.88 -24.12
C ARG A 30 -16.91 -3.33 -25.45
N LEU A 31 -16.06 -3.32 -26.47
CA LEU A 31 -16.56 -3.16 -27.84
C LEU A 31 -17.60 -4.26 -28.10
N SER A 32 -18.76 -3.85 -28.61
CA SER A 32 -19.88 -4.76 -28.80
C SER A 32 -19.48 -5.87 -29.76
N PRO A 33 -19.58 -7.16 -29.36
CA PRO A 33 -19.25 -8.28 -30.23
C PRO A 33 -20.26 -8.43 -31.38
N LEU A 34 -21.39 -7.73 -31.31
CA LEU A 34 -22.45 -7.72 -32.32
C LEU A 34 -22.13 -6.82 -33.52
N GLY A 35 -20.92 -6.25 -33.60
CA GLY A 35 -20.48 -5.43 -34.73
C GLY A 35 -21.20 -4.08 -34.85
N CYS A 36 -21.98 -3.66 -33.85
CA CYS A 36 -22.78 -2.44 -33.91
C CYS A 36 -21.99 -1.14 -33.64
N GLY A 37 -20.67 -1.22 -33.52
CA GLY A 37 -19.79 -0.08 -33.29
C GLY A 37 -19.97 0.60 -31.92
N ARG A 38 -20.72 0.00 -30.99
CA ARG A 38 -20.97 0.57 -29.65
C ARG A 38 -20.14 -0.11 -28.57
N ILE A 39 -20.03 0.54 -27.43
CA ILE A 39 -19.49 -0.07 -26.21
C ILE A 39 -20.66 -0.70 -25.45
N ALA A 40 -20.67 -2.04 -25.35
CA ALA A 40 -21.60 -2.78 -24.51
C ALA A 40 -21.16 -2.68 -23.05
N LEU A 41 -22.10 -2.34 -22.16
CA LEU A 41 -21.86 -2.13 -20.74
C LEU A 41 -22.33 -3.36 -19.96
N TYR A 42 -21.57 -3.73 -18.94
CA TYR A 42 -21.82 -4.91 -18.12
C TYR A 42 -21.55 -4.62 -16.65
N ARG A 43 -22.15 -5.42 -15.77
CA ARG A 43 -21.86 -5.41 -14.33
C ARG A 43 -21.82 -6.83 -13.79
N ASN A 44 -20.78 -7.17 -13.04
CA ASN A 44 -20.67 -8.44 -12.33
C ASN A 44 -21.27 -8.31 -10.93
N GLN A 45 -22.26 -9.13 -10.61
CA GLN A 45 -22.86 -9.25 -9.27
C GLN A 45 -22.88 -10.72 -8.87
N GLY A 46 -22.17 -11.08 -7.79
CA GLY A 46 -22.18 -12.44 -7.25
C GLY A 46 -21.71 -13.53 -8.23
N GLY A 47 -20.89 -13.18 -9.23
CA GLY A 47 -20.40 -14.10 -10.26
C GLY A 47 -21.25 -14.14 -11.54
N THR A 48 -22.40 -13.45 -11.57
CA THR A 48 -23.22 -13.29 -12.78
C THR A 48 -22.92 -11.97 -13.49
N THR A 49 -22.64 -12.03 -14.80
CA THR A 49 -22.46 -10.84 -15.63
C THR A 49 -23.79 -10.42 -16.24
N LEU A 50 -24.27 -9.23 -15.89
CA LEU A 50 -25.51 -8.66 -16.40
C LEU A 50 -25.22 -7.54 -17.40
N GLY A 51 -25.98 -7.48 -18.50
CA GLY A 51 -25.95 -6.36 -19.44
C GLY A 51 -26.53 -5.09 -18.82
N ALA A 52 -25.85 -3.97 -19.00
CA ALA A 52 -26.18 -2.67 -18.42
C ALA A 52 -26.40 -1.58 -19.48
N GLY A 53 -26.60 -1.98 -20.74
CA GLY A 53 -26.89 -1.09 -21.87
C GLY A 53 -25.69 -0.85 -22.78
N TYR A 54 -25.73 0.27 -23.50
CA TYR A 54 -24.71 0.64 -24.49
C TYR A 54 -24.30 2.10 -24.36
N ALA A 55 -23.04 2.38 -24.66
CA ALA A 55 -22.51 3.72 -24.86
C ALA A 55 -21.93 3.87 -26.26
N GLN A 56 -21.91 5.10 -26.76
CA GLN A 56 -21.21 5.43 -28.00
C GLN A 56 -19.70 5.53 -27.74
N PRO A 57 -18.82 5.09 -28.67
CA PRO A 57 -17.37 5.15 -28.48
C PRO A 57 -16.84 6.56 -28.20
N GLU A 58 -17.45 7.57 -28.81
CA GLU A 58 -17.08 8.99 -28.66
C GLU A 58 -17.26 9.49 -27.21
N ALA A 59 -18.08 8.80 -26.41
CA ALA A 59 -18.22 9.10 -24.99
C ALA A 59 -17.01 8.63 -24.15
N ALA A 60 -16.22 7.67 -24.65
CA ALA A 60 -15.03 7.17 -23.97
C ALA A 60 -13.78 8.02 -24.27
N GLU A 61 -13.71 8.67 -25.44
CA GLU A 61 -12.57 9.50 -25.85
C GLU A 61 -12.12 10.52 -24.79
N PRO A 62 -12.99 11.41 -24.25
CA PRO A 62 -12.57 12.36 -23.22
C PRO A 62 -12.15 11.66 -21.92
N LEU A 63 -12.78 10.54 -21.57
CA LEU A 63 -12.43 9.79 -20.36
C LEU A 63 -11.05 9.14 -20.47
N LEU A 64 -10.71 8.62 -21.65
CA LEU A 64 -9.39 8.06 -21.94
C LEU A 64 -8.32 9.17 -21.96
N ALA A 65 -8.63 10.31 -22.57
CA ALA A 65 -7.72 11.46 -22.65
C ALA A 65 -7.43 12.10 -21.27
N GLU A 66 -8.43 12.14 -20.38
CA GLU A 66 -8.30 12.66 -19.02
C GLU A 66 -7.81 11.61 -18.00
N GLY A 67 -7.57 10.36 -18.44
CA GLY A 67 -7.12 9.28 -17.55
C GLY A 67 -8.17 8.86 -16.52
N LEU A 68 -9.46 9.02 -16.83
CA LEU A 68 -10.62 8.60 -16.03
C LEU A 68 -11.16 7.22 -16.43
N ALA A 69 -10.77 6.73 -17.60
CA ALA A 69 -11.05 5.38 -18.08
C ALA A 69 -9.80 4.78 -18.73
N ALA A 70 -9.68 3.46 -18.73
CA ALA A 70 -8.60 2.74 -19.39
C ALA A 70 -9.10 1.44 -20.01
N TRP A 71 -8.48 1.03 -21.12
CA TRP A 71 -8.66 -0.32 -21.64
C TRP A 71 -7.70 -1.28 -20.94
N ALA A 72 -8.23 -2.30 -20.29
CA ALA A 72 -7.47 -3.34 -19.60
C ALA A 72 -7.65 -4.71 -20.31
N GLY A 73 -6.59 -5.52 -20.32
CA GLY A 73 -6.57 -6.83 -20.99
C GLY A 73 -6.29 -6.77 -22.49
N GLU A 74 -6.24 -7.95 -23.14
CA GLU A 74 -5.86 -8.11 -24.55
C GLU A 74 -6.90 -8.93 -25.33
N GLY A 75 -6.95 -8.71 -26.66
CA GLY A 75 -7.86 -9.43 -27.56
C GLY A 75 -9.34 -9.31 -27.18
N ASP A 76 -10.08 -10.41 -27.27
CA ASP A 76 -11.53 -10.49 -26.96
C ASP A 76 -11.86 -10.27 -25.47
N SER A 77 -10.83 -10.30 -24.62
CA SER A 77 -10.95 -10.05 -23.17
C SER A 77 -10.75 -8.58 -22.79
N ARG A 78 -10.42 -7.71 -23.76
CA ARG A 78 -10.16 -6.29 -23.55
C ARG A 78 -11.41 -5.57 -23.03
N ARG A 79 -11.31 -4.90 -21.89
CA ARG A 79 -12.42 -4.23 -21.19
C ARG A 79 -12.12 -2.76 -20.97
N LEU A 80 -13.11 -1.90 -21.17
CA LEU A 80 -13.06 -0.52 -20.72
C LEU A 80 -13.45 -0.49 -19.25
N VAL A 81 -12.58 0.00 -18.40
CA VAL A 81 -12.81 0.15 -16.96
C VAL A 81 -12.60 1.60 -16.57
N ALA A 82 -13.13 2.02 -15.42
CA ALA A 82 -12.70 3.27 -14.83
C ALA A 82 -11.18 3.19 -14.59
N ALA A 83 -10.46 4.21 -15.00
CA ALA A 83 -9.04 4.30 -14.69
C ALA A 83 -8.95 4.60 -13.20
N GLU A 84 -8.33 3.68 -12.47
CA GLU A 84 -7.78 4.04 -11.18
C GLU A 84 -6.64 5.02 -11.45
N PRO A 85 -6.54 6.15 -10.74
CA PRO A 85 -5.42 7.08 -10.89
C PRO A 85 -4.13 6.28 -10.70
N ASP A 86 -3.41 6.11 -11.81
CA ASP A 86 -2.20 5.31 -12.02
C ASP A 86 -2.10 3.98 -11.21
N GLY A 87 -2.39 2.86 -11.88
CA GLY A 87 -1.77 1.56 -11.57
C GLY A 87 -2.15 0.86 -10.26
N ALA A 88 -3.18 1.30 -9.53
CA ALA A 88 -3.62 0.65 -8.31
C ALA A 88 -4.50 -0.58 -8.64
N ALA A 89 -4.01 -1.78 -8.37
CA ALA A 89 -4.82 -3.01 -8.37
C ALA A 89 -6.12 -2.82 -7.56
N SER A 90 -7.12 -3.69 -7.66
CA SER A 90 -8.37 -3.64 -6.88
C SER A 90 -8.20 -3.14 -5.42
N ARG A 91 -8.85 -2.01 -5.07
CA ARG A 91 -9.01 -1.56 -3.68
C ARG A 91 -9.87 -2.59 -2.96
N ALA A 92 -9.28 -3.39 -2.09
CA ALA A 92 -10.03 -4.21 -1.16
C ALA A 92 -10.54 -3.26 -0.07
N LEU A 93 -11.78 -2.81 -0.21
CA LEU A 93 -12.45 -1.99 0.78
C LEU A 93 -13.08 -2.93 1.82
N ALA A 94 -12.73 -2.78 3.09
CA ALA A 94 -13.31 -3.54 4.20
C ALA A 94 -14.21 -2.65 5.06
N GLU A 95 -15.40 -3.15 5.39
CA GLU A 95 -16.24 -2.53 6.40
C GLU A 95 -15.62 -2.74 7.80
N ALA A 96 -15.41 -1.66 8.53
CA ALA A 96 -14.90 -1.67 9.89
C ALA A 96 -15.83 -0.87 10.81
N VAL A 97 -16.10 -1.38 12.00
CA VAL A 97 -16.83 -0.63 13.03
C VAL A 97 -15.80 0.08 13.90
N VAL A 98 -15.78 1.41 13.84
CA VAL A 98 -14.87 2.26 14.61
C VAL A 98 -15.69 3.06 15.62
N LEU A 99 -15.14 3.26 16.83
CA LEU A 99 -15.73 4.15 17.82
C LEU A 99 -15.28 5.58 17.55
N VAL A 100 -16.22 6.45 17.16
CA VAL A 100 -16.01 7.90 17.02
C VAL A 100 -16.90 8.57 18.06
N ASP A 101 -16.30 9.36 18.96
CA ASP A 101 -17.00 10.05 20.05
C ASP A 101 -17.89 9.15 20.93
N GLY A 102 -17.52 7.87 21.07
CA GLY A 102 -18.24 6.89 21.88
C GLY A 102 -19.36 6.14 21.14
N GLU A 103 -19.64 6.50 19.88
CA GLU A 103 -20.61 5.81 19.03
C GLU A 103 -19.93 4.86 18.03
N ARG A 104 -20.53 3.68 17.83
CA ARG A 104 -20.03 2.68 16.88
C ARG A 104 -20.50 3.05 15.48
N GLN A 105 -19.57 3.47 14.63
CA GLN A 105 -19.82 3.82 13.24
C GLN A 105 -19.20 2.80 12.29
N THR A 106 -19.99 2.30 11.34
CA THR A 106 -19.48 1.46 10.24
C THR A 106 -18.85 2.37 9.19
N VAL A 107 -17.55 2.23 8.97
CA VAL A 107 -16.79 2.96 7.96
C VAL A 107 -16.19 1.99 6.96
N THR A 108 -16.21 2.38 5.69
CA THR A 108 -15.53 1.65 4.62
C THR A 108 -14.06 2.07 4.63
N LEU A 109 -13.20 1.20 5.16
CA LEU A 109 -11.75 1.44 5.23
C LEU A 109 -11.08 0.81 4.00
N ASP A 110 -10.18 1.53 3.34
CA ASP A 110 -9.33 0.88 2.34
C ASP A 110 -8.36 -0.05 3.08
N GLU A 111 -8.37 -1.36 2.77
CA GLU A 111 -7.41 -2.32 3.36
C GLU A 111 -5.95 -1.93 3.02
N ARG A 112 -5.76 -0.99 2.09
CA ARG A 112 -4.47 -0.36 1.75
C ARG A 112 -4.10 0.85 2.59
N GLU A 113 -4.95 1.33 3.49
CA GLU A 113 -4.55 2.39 4.43
C GLU A 113 -3.35 1.97 5.28
N SER A 114 -3.12 0.66 5.47
CA SER A 114 -1.81 0.11 5.85
C SER A 114 -1.75 -1.41 5.59
N PRO A 115 -0.80 -1.93 4.79
CA PRO A 115 -0.61 -3.39 4.62
C PRO A 115 -0.29 -4.09 5.96
N LEU A 116 0.20 -3.35 6.96
CA LEU A 116 0.40 -3.85 8.32
C LEU A 116 -0.92 -4.05 9.06
N LEU A 117 -1.88 -3.14 8.88
CA LEU A 117 -3.19 -3.23 9.52
C LEU A 117 -3.96 -4.46 9.05
N TRP A 118 -3.87 -4.80 7.76
CA TRP A 118 -4.45 -6.03 7.22
C TRP A 118 -3.86 -7.28 7.86
N LEU A 119 -2.53 -7.36 7.95
CA LEU A 119 -1.83 -8.49 8.58
C LEU A 119 -2.10 -8.59 10.09
N HIS A 120 -2.32 -7.45 10.76
CA HIS A 120 -2.62 -7.41 12.17
C HIS A 120 -4.06 -7.86 12.47
N ARG A 121 -5.04 -7.43 11.68
CA ARG A 121 -6.47 -7.76 11.90
C ARG A 121 -6.85 -9.15 11.42
N ARG A 122 -6.26 -9.63 10.31
CA ARG A 122 -6.69 -10.88 9.68
C ARG A 122 -5.98 -12.09 10.29
N PRO A 123 -6.72 -13.07 10.84
CA PRO A 123 -6.11 -14.28 11.38
C PRO A 123 -5.38 -15.07 10.29
N GLY A 124 -4.23 -15.63 10.67
CA GLY A 124 -3.47 -16.58 9.87
C GLY A 124 -4.12 -17.95 9.84
N LYS A 125 -3.41 -18.92 9.26
CA LYS A 125 -3.86 -20.33 9.20
C LYS A 125 -4.05 -20.95 10.58
N ASP A 126 -3.37 -20.41 11.58
CA ASP A 126 -3.37 -20.78 12.99
C ASP A 126 -4.44 -20.03 13.81
N GLY A 127 -5.28 -19.20 13.17
CA GLY A 127 -6.33 -18.44 13.84
C GLY A 127 -5.83 -17.21 14.61
N ARG A 128 -4.51 -16.93 14.57
CA ARG A 128 -3.88 -15.81 15.30
C ARG A 128 -3.56 -14.64 14.37
N PRO A 129 -3.48 -13.40 14.87
CA PRO A 129 -2.93 -12.27 14.12
C PRO A 129 -1.59 -12.61 13.47
N GLN A 130 -1.41 -12.21 12.21
CA GLN A 130 -0.17 -12.54 11.49
C GLN A 130 1.01 -11.65 11.90
N LEU A 131 0.72 -10.50 12.51
CA LEU A 131 1.66 -9.62 13.20
C LEU A 131 1.26 -9.50 14.68
N SER A 132 2.27 -9.44 15.54
CA SER A 132 2.10 -9.03 16.94
C SER A 132 1.79 -7.53 17.05
N ASN A 133 1.27 -7.12 18.21
CA ASN A 133 0.96 -5.71 18.50
C ASN A 133 2.22 -4.84 18.39
N GLU A 134 3.37 -5.38 18.78
CA GLU A 134 4.65 -4.68 18.80
C GLU A 134 5.25 -4.56 17.40
N GLU A 135 5.15 -5.61 16.58
CA GLU A 135 5.51 -5.54 15.15
C GLU A 135 4.65 -4.51 14.41
N PHE A 136 3.33 -4.50 14.67
CA PHE A 136 2.41 -3.51 14.10
C PHE A 136 2.75 -2.08 14.55
N ALA A 137 2.85 -1.85 15.86
CA ALA A 137 3.18 -0.53 16.40
C ALA A 137 4.55 0.00 15.93
N ALA A 138 5.54 -0.88 15.77
CA ALA A 138 6.85 -0.51 15.26
C ALA A 138 6.82 -0.04 13.80
N GLY A 139 6.10 -0.76 12.94
CA GLY A 139 5.96 -0.38 11.53
C GLY A 139 5.16 0.92 11.37
N GLU A 140 4.10 1.10 12.15
CA GLU A 140 3.30 2.33 12.17
C GLU A 140 4.11 3.54 12.68
N ARG A 141 4.92 3.34 13.72
CA ARG A 141 5.84 4.39 14.21
C ARG A 141 6.91 4.75 13.18
N PHE A 142 7.46 3.76 12.47
CA PHE A 142 8.39 3.98 11.36
C PHE A 142 7.74 4.78 10.23
N ARG A 143 6.49 4.46 9.88
CA ARG A 143 5.70 5.24 8.92
C ARG A 143 5.50 6.69 9.36
N SER A 144 5.13 6.92 10.62
CA SER A 144 4.99 8.28 11.17
C SER A 144 6.31 9.06 11.08
N ASP A 145 7.44 8.42 11.38
CA ASP A 145 8.76 9.04 11.28
C ASP A 145 9.14 9.37 9.83
N LEU A 146 8.85 8.49 8.86
CA LEU A 146 9.06 8.75 7.43
C LEU A 146 8.23 9.95 6.92
N THR A 147 6.97 10.03 7.34
CA THR A 147 6.08 11.14 7.00
C THR A 147 6.58 12.45 7.61
N LEU A 148 6.91 12.46 8.90
CA LEU A 148 7.44 13.63 9.60
C LEU A 148 8.80 14.07 9.05
N ALA A 149 9.62 13.12 8.61
CA ALA A 149 10.89 13.38 7.95
C ALA A 149 10.73 13.96 6.53
N GLY A 150 9.52 13.99 5.97
CA GLY A 150 9.29 14.40 4.58
C GLY A 150 9.95 13.46 3.56
N MET A 151 10.10 12.19 3.90
CA MET A 151 10.74 11.15 3.07
C MET A 151 9.71 10.31 2.27
N MET A 152 8.43 10.64 2.37
CA MET A 152 7.34 9.99 1.62
C MET A 152 7.17 10.62 0.23
N PRO A 153 6.71 9.88 -0.79
CA PRO A 153 6.37 10.44 -2.09
C PRO A 153 5.21 11.40 -1.90
N ARG A 154 5.30 12.57 -2.52
CA ARG A 154 4.20 13.54 -2.51
C ARG A 154 3.19 13.13 -3.58
N THR A 155 2.15 12.39 -3.21
CA THR A 155 1.15 11.89 -4.17
C THR A 155 0.01 12.88 -4.46
N THR A 156 0.06 14.10 -3.92
CA THR A 156 -0.95 15.13 -4.18
C THR A 156 -0.30 16.47 -4.52
N MET A 157 -0.79 17.12 -5.58
CA MET A 157 -0.64 18.58 -5.74
C MET A 157 -1.15 19.25 -4.47
N ASN A 158 -0.34 20.13 -3.89
CA ASN A 158 -0.70 20.88 -2.71
C ASN A 158 -1.68 22.00 -3.10
N TRP A 159 -2.98 21.72 -3.09
CA TRP A 159 -4.01 22.71 -3.39
C TRP A 159 -4.15 23.77 -2.27
N ASP A 160 -3.73 23.47 -1.03
CA ASP A 160 -3.74 24.43 0.08
C ASP A 160 -2.72 25.55 -0.10
N ALA A 161 -1.61 25.29 -0.81
CA ALA A 161 -0.66 26.33 -1.19
C ALA A 161 -1.16 27.24 -2.33
N ALA A 162 -2.21 26.82 -3.06
CA ALA A 162 -2.81 27.62 -4.13
C ALA A 162 -3.94 28.54 -3.64
N LEU A 163 -4.41 28.37 -2.39
CA LEU A 163 -5.54 29.10 -1.81
C LEU A 163 -5.17 30.08 -0.69
N ALA A 164 -3.89 30.29 -0.38
CA ALA A 164 -3.46 31.35 0.54
C ALA A 164 -3.12 32.62 -0.26
N PRO A 165 -3.99 33.65 -0.28
CA PRO A 165 -3.53 35.00 -0.57
C PRO A 165 -2.72 35.47 0.64
N ASP A 166 -1.58 36.07 0.36
CA ASP A 166 -0.74 36.83 1.28
C ASP A 166 0.22 36.02 2.16
N GLY A 167 1.45 35.91 1.66
CA GLY A 167 2.62 36.17 2.49
C GLY A 167 3.46 34.97 2.90
N ARG A 168 4.29 34.53 1.95
CA ARG A 168 5.66 33.96 2.07
C ARG A 168 5.80 32.57 1.46
N GLY A 169 6.11 32.59 0.17
CA GLY A 169 7.13 31.73 -0.43
C GLY A 169 6.80 30.25 -0.55
N ALA A 170 6.30 29.88 -1.73
CA ALA A 170 6.70 28.62 -2.34
C ALA A 170 8.24 28.59 -2.41
N GLY A 171 8.83 27.77 -1.55
CA GLY A 171 10.24 27.47 -1.59
C GLY A 171 10.38 26.01 -1.27
N SER A 172 10.97 25.25 -2.18
CA SER A 172 11.65 24.01 -1.85
C SER A 172 12.35 24.21 -0.51
N SER A 173 11.87 23.54 0.54
CA SER A 173 12.60 23.52 1.80
C SER A 173 13.88 22.75 1.52
N GLY A 174 14.95 23.49 1.19
CA GLY A 174 16.29 22.97 1.24
C GLY A 174 16.58 22.42 2.64
N PRO A 175 17.67 21.68 2.83
CA PRO A 175 18.01 21.04 4.11
C PRO A 175 17.94 21.97 5.34
N ALA A 176 18.05 23.29 5.13
CA ALA A 176 18.04 24.34 6.15
C ALA A 176 16.65 24.80 6.65
N ALA A 177 15.55 24.36 6.04
CA ALA A 177 14.18 24.78 6.44
C ALA A 177 13.37 23.65 7.12
N ALA A 178 14.01 22.54 7.47
CA ALA A 178 13.35 21.46 8.22
C ALA A 178 13.15 21.88 9.68
N SER A 179 11.93 21.70 10.21
CA SER A 179 11.67 21.88 11.64
C SER A 179 12.54 20.93 12.49
N ASP A 180 12.85 21.30 13.74
CA ASP A 180 13.58 20.44 14.67
C ASP A 180 12.94 19.04 14.80
N SER A 181 11.60 18.98 14.73
CA SER A 181 10.84 17.73 14.72
C SER A 181 11.09 16.86 13.48
N ALA A 182 11.21 17.47 12.30
CA ALA A 182 11.54 16.77 11.06
C ALA A 182 13.00 16.30 11.05
N LEU A 183 13.94 17.10 11.57
CA LEU A 183 15.34 16.70 11.74
C LEU A 183 15.48 15.50 12.69
N ALA A 184 14.80 15.54 13.83
CA ALA A 184 14.77 14.42 14.78
C ALA A 184 14.15 13.16 14.16
N ALA A 185 13.10 13.29 13.35
CA ALA A 185 12.50 12.17 12.62
C ALA A 185 13.47 11.57 11.60
N ARG A 186 14.17 12.40 10.81
CA ARG A 186 15.21 11.95 9.86
C ARG A 186 16.31 11.16 10.56
N GLN A 187 16.74 11.61 11.74
CA GLN A 187 17.74 10.91 12.55
C GLN A 187 17.22 9.53 13.00
N ARG A 188 15.97 9.45 13.50
CA ARG A 188 15.36 8.17 13.88
C ARG A 188 15.24 7.20 12.70
N VAL A 189 14.75 7.67 11.54
CA VAL A 189 14.66 6.86 10.33
C VAL A 189 16.04 6.34 9.92
N ARG A 190 17.06 7.19 9.92
CA ARG A 190 18.43 6.80 9.58
C ARG A 190 18.95 5.70 10.52
N LEU A 191 18.83 5.90 11.83
CA LEU A 191 19.28 4.92 12.82
C LEU A 191 18.50 3.59 12.72
N ALA A 192 17.21 3.65 12.38
CA ALA A 192 16.41 2.46 12.12
C ALA A 192 16.93 1.70 10.88
N CYS A 193 17.19 2.41 9.78
CA CYS A 193 17.74 1.83 8.56
C CYS A 193 19.15 1.24 8.79
N ASP A 194 20.03 1.94 9.50
CA ASP A 194 21.37 1.47 9.83
C ASP A 194 21.31 0.17 10.66
N ARG A 195 20.35 0.05 11.58
CA ARG A 195 20.14 -1.16 12.38
C ARG A 195 19.58 -2.33 11.55
N LEU A 196 18.69 -2.05 10.59
CA LEU A 196 18.09 -3.06 9.72
C LEU A 196 19.07 -3.56 8.64
N GLY A 197 20.00 -2.72 8.22
CA GLY A 197 20.89 -2.99 7.09
C GLY A 197 20.20 -2.82 5.73
N PRO A 198 20.98 -2.86 4.63
CA PRO A 198 20.51 -2.52 3.29
C PRO A 198 19.38 -3.45 2.78
N ASP A 199 19.42 -4.74 3.16
CA ASP A 199 18.47 -5.73 2.67
C ASP A 199 17.05 -5.53 3.22
N LEU A 200 16.95 -5.21 4.52
CA LEU A 200 15.66 -5.09 5.23
C LEU A 200 15.12 -3.66 5.25
N SER A 201 15.99 -2.65 5.27
CA SER A 201 15.59 -1.23 5.29
C SER A 201 14.74 -0.87 4.06
N GLY A 202 15.18 -1.28 2.86
CA GLY A 202 14.41 -1.03 1.64
C GLY A 202 13.01 -1.66 1.69
N LEU A 203 12.89 -2.88 2.23
CA LEU A 203 11.60 -3.55 2.38
C LEU A 203 10.68 -2.81 3.37
N ALA A 204 11.24 -2.36 4.50
CA ALA A 204 10.49 -1.61 5.49
C ALA A 204 9.97 -0.28 4.92
N ILE A 205 10.78 0.43 4.12
CA ILE A 205 10.38 1.67 3.44
C ILE A 205 9.30 1.39 2.40
N ASP A 206 9.46 0.34 1.59
CA ASP A 206 8.47 -0.07 0.58
C ASP A 206 7.09 -0.34 1.18
N VAL A 207 7.04 -1.10 2.28
CA VAL A 207 5.77 -1.54 2.88
C VAL A 207 5.20 -0.51 3.86
N CYS A 208 6.02 0.08 4.72
CA CYS A 208 5.54 1.04 5.73
C CYS A 208 5.42 2.46 5.17
N GLY A 209 6.31 2.84 4.25
CA GLY A 209 6.32 4.16 3.64
C GLY A 209 5.46 4.22 2.38
N PHE A 210 5.83 3.45 1.35
CA PHE A 210 5.11 3.47 0.07
C PHE A 210 3.83 2.63 0.06
N LEU A 211 3.51 1.97 1.18
CA LEU A 211 2.32 1.12 1.34
C LEU A 211 2.19 0.05 0.25
N LYS A 212 3.32 -0.43 -0.30
CA LYS A 212 3.34 -1.49 -1.32
C LYS A 212 2.75 -2.77 -0.75
N GLY A 213 1.92 -3.43 -1.53
CA GLY A 213 1.42 -4.77 -1.22
C GLY A 213 2.54 -5.81 -1.26
N LEU A 214 2.41 -6.88 -0.48
CA LEU A 214 3.43 -7.93 -0.42
C LEU A 214 3.67 -8.60 -1.79
N ASP A 215 2.60 -8.84 -2.56
CA ASP A 215 2.71 -9.43 -3.89
C ASP A 215 3.48 -8.54 -4.87
N GLN A 216 3.35 -7.22 -4.72
CA GLN A 216 4.11 -6.26 -5.52
C GLN A 216 5.61 -6.32 -5.16
N VAL A 217 5.92 -6.34 -3.87
CA VAL A 217 7.30 -6.49 -3.38
C VAL A 217 7.94 -7.78 -3.88
N GLU A 218 7.22 -8.90 -3.84
CA GLU A 218 7.73 -10.19 -4.32
C GLU A 218 8.08 -10.14 -5.81
N ARG A 219 7.20 -9.55 -6.63
CA ARG A 219 7.45 -9.35 -8.07
C ARG A 219 8.65 -8.44 -8.34
N GLU A 220 8.71 -7.29 -7.69
CA GLU A 220 9.78 -6.30 -7.90
C GLU A 220 11.16 -6.84 -7.48
N ARG A 221 11.21 -7.68 -6.44
CA ARG A 221 12.45 -8.25 -5.91
C ARG A 221 12.78 -9.64 -6.46
N GLY A 222 11.94 -10.21 -7.33
CA GLY A 222 12.11 -11.56 -7.86
C GLY A 222 12.05 -12.65 -6.78
N TRP A 223 11.33 -12.41 -5.69
CA TRP A 223 11.21 -13.36 -4.59
C TRP A 223 10.14 -14.42 -4.87
N PRO A 224 10.29 -15.65 -4.32
CA PRO A 224 9.24 -16.67 -4.40
C PRO A 224 7.93 -16.18 -3.79
N ALA A 225 6.80 -16.68 -4.30
CA ALA A 225 5.49 -16.31 -3.78
C ALA A 225 5.36 -16.60 -2.28
N ARG A 226 4.68 -15.71 -1.54
CA ARG A 226 4.41 -15.80 -0.09
C ARG A 226 5.65 -15.71 0.82
N SER A 227 6.77 -15.22 0.31
CA SER A 227 8.00 -15.03 1.07
C SER A 227 8.08 -13.65 1.76
N ALA A 228 7.49 -12.61 1.17
CA ALA A 228 7.66 -11.24 1.63
C ALA A 228 7.15 -11.04 3.07
N LYS A 229 6.08 -11.74 3.47
CA LYS A 229 5.58 -11.67 4.86
C LYS A 229 6.65 -12.08 5.87
N VAL A 230 7.39 -13.16 5.60
CA VAL A 230 8.40 -13.67 6.54
C VAL A 230 9.54 -12.68 6.70
N VAL A 231 10.01 -12.12 5.58
CA VAL A 231 11.09 -11.11 5.58
C VAL A 231 10.62 -9.80 6.21
N LEU A 232 9.38 -9.38 5.94
CA LEU A 232 8.79 -8.19 6.56
C LEU A 232 8.75 -8.34 8.09
N ARG A 233 8.37 -9.50 8.62
CA ARG A 233 8.38 -9.74 10.06
C ARG A 233 9.78 -9.64 10.66
N LEU A 234 10.82 -10.04 9.94
CA LEU A 234 12.21 -9.86 10.39
C LEU A 234 12.55 -8.36 10.49
N ALA A 235 12.17 -7.56 9.49
CA ALA A 235 12.33 -6.12 9.53
C ALA A 235 11.54 -5.47 10.68
N LEU A 236 10.27 -5.83 10.87
CA LEU A 236 9.42 -5.27 11.94
C LEU A 236 9.93 -5.62 13.34
N LYS A 237 10.52 -6.81 13.55
CA LYS A 237 11.20 -7.14 14.82
C LYS A 237 12.43 -6.26 15.06
N GLY A 238 13.21 -5.99 14.01
CA GLY A 238 14.32 -5.06 14.06
C GLY A 238 13.88 -3.65 14.45
N LEU A 239 12.77 -3.19 13.88
CA LEU A 239 12.14 -1.91 14.21
C LEU A 239 11.58 -1.90 15.64
N ALA A 240 10.91 -2.96 16.08
CA ALA A 240 10.40 -3.06 17.45
C ALA A 240 11.54 -2.98 18.48
N ALA A 241 12.68 -3.60 18.19
CA ALA A 241 13.89 -3.47 19.00
C ALA A 241 14.46 -2.03 18.95
N HIS A 242 14.45 -1.37 17.79
CA HIS A 242 14.90 0.02 17.64
C HIS A 242 14.04 1.00 18.46
N TYR A 243 12.72 0.85 18.40
CA TYR A 243 11.77 1.73 19.08
C TYR A 243 11.50 1.39 20.54
N GLY A 244 12.14 0.33 21.08
CA GLY A 244 11.95 -0.11 22.45
C GLY A 244 10.56 -0.70 22.71
N LEU A 245 9.92 -1.28 21.69
CA LEU A 245 8.56 -1.82 21.77
C LEU A 245 8.50 -3.31 22.11
N ASN A 246 9.64 -4.01 22.22
CA ASN A 246 9.64 -5.43 22.58
C ASN A 246 9.20 -5.64 24.04
N PRO A 247 8.23 -6.54 24.32
CA PRO A 247 7.61 -6.68 25.64
C PRO A 247 8.51 -7.42 26.66
N ALA A 248 9.72 -7.80 26.28
CA ALA A 248 10.66 -8.49 27.16
C ALA A 248 12.12 -8.27 26.73
N SER A 249 12.61 -7.05 26.84
CA SER A 249 14.02 -6.82 27.13
C SER A 249 14.21 -6.45 28.61
N SER A 250 13.64 -7.26 29.50
CA SER A 250 14.40 -7.51 30.73
C SER A 250 15.72 -8.14 30.26
N PRO A 251 16.90 -7.65 30.69
CA PRO A 251 18.15 -8.21 30.25
C PRO A 251 18.22 -9.65 30.76
N ARG A 252 17.74 -10.61 29.97
CA ARG A 252 18.18 -11.99 30.09
C ARG A 252 19.63 -11.95 29.70
N ARG A 253 20.48 -11.73 30.72
CA ARG A 253 21.89 -12.07 30.74
C ARG A 253 21.93 -13.53 30.30
N GLY A 254 22.07 -13.74 28.99
CA GLY A 254 22.02 -15.06 28.39
C GLY A 254 23.14 -15.83 29.04
N LYS A 255 22.81 -16.80 29.90
CA LYS A 255 23.75 -17.86 30.20
C LYS A 255 24.11 -18.43 28.85
N ILE A 256 25.37 -18.23 28.44
CA ILE A 256 25.93 -18.89 27.26
C ILE A 256 25.71 -20.38 27.50
N SER A 257 24.70 -20.96 26.85
CA SER A 257 24.56 -22.41 26.84
C SER A 257 25.58 -22.89 25.83
N VAL A 258 26.78 -23.19 26.33
CA VAL A 258 27.77 -23.86 25.53
C VAL A 258 27.19 -25.24 25.22
N TRP A 259 27.08 -25.56 23.94
CA TRP A 259 26.75 -26.90 23.46
C TRP A 259 27.93 -27.83 23.75
N HIS A 260 28.12 -28.18 25.01
CA HIS A 260 29.00 -29.27 25.41
C HIS A 260 28.13 -30.45 25.80
N GLY A 261 28.20 -31.53 25.02
CA GLY A 261 27.70 -32.82 25.45
C GLY A 261 28.51 -33.34 26.64
N GLU A 262 27.95 -34.30 27.37
CA GLU A 262 28.46 -34.83 28.65
C GLU A 262 29.92 -35.36 28.58
N ASN A 263 30.44 -35.57 27.35
CA ASN A 263 31.80 -36.06 27.06
C ASN A 263 32.61 -35.15 26.12
N ALA A 264 32.28 -33.85 26.01
CA ALA A 264 32.94 -32.93 25.07
C ALA A 264 34.38 -32.50 25.50
N ARG A 265 34.87 -32.94 26.66
CA ARG A 265 36.24 -32.67 27.12
C ARG A 265 37.14 -33.86 26.76
N PRO A 266 38.09 -33.70 25.83
CA PRO A 266 39.01 -34.79 25.51
C PRO A 266 39.94 -35.06 26.71
N HIS A 267 39.87 -36.27 27.26
CA HIS A 267 40.87 -36.78 28.20
C HIS A 267 42.11 -37.23 27.41
N LEU A 268 42.95 -36.26 27.04
CA LEU A 268 44.29 -36.53 26.54
C LEU A 268 45.31 -35.83 27.43
N LEU A 269 45.69 -36.49 28.51
CA LEU A 269 46.99 -36.26 29.14
C LEU A 269 47.81 -37.53 28.87
N PRO A 270 48.93 -37.45 28.12
CA PRO A 270 49.84 -38.58 28.06
C PRO A 270 50.45 -38.80 29.44
N GLU A 271 50.39 -40.04 29.93
CA GLU A 271 51.11 -40.44 31.14
C GLU A 271 52.60 -40.11 30.96
N ARG A 272 53.17 -39.38 31.93
CA ARG A 272 54.62 -39.28 32.07
C ARG A 272 55.11 -40.62 32.60
N ALA A 273 55.60 -41.48 31.71
CA ALA A 273 56.47 -42.59 32.10
C ALA A 273 57.76 -42.02 32.72
N GLY A 274 58.12 -42.55 33.89
CA GLY A 274 59.35 -42.25 34.62
C GLY A 274 60.59 -42.87 34.00
#